data_AF-A0A0C2WA07-F1
#
_entry.id   AF-A0A0C2WA07-F1
#
_cell.length_a   1.000
_cell.length_b   1.000
_cell.length_c   1.000
_cell.angle_alpha   90.00
_cell.angle_beta   90.00
_cell.angle_gamma   90.00
#
_symmetry.space_group_name_H-M   'P 1'
#
loop_
_entity.id
_entity.type
_entity.pdbx_description
1 polymer ?
#
loop_
_entity_poly.entity_id
_entity_poly.type
_entity_poly.pdbx_seq_one_letter_code
_entity_poly.pdbx_strand_id
1 'polypeptide(L)'
;MGPWKSSWGRVATYLFQNFEGTSSESILRMQAAMWPIVPDRGNLCRQALKYPTMLKFLQRAFYYTVSCPEHYDGDGHLLLHIFSQIHDCKSFVDTELFTNIPSDNCLFNVLLLILVSPDEPDQPPSRLRDDVNAQCWAQLMEACGTVKSSQFEMLTLVSDLAALVSGTERSILAAEDAELIIACINKAFALPFDHRIIPTLPALTNRLRVLLDGIMDKGLRPSEDNAVAASKVNMSLGKIITYFVTNTVCGSRNVRTLSCARARQEHSPATGWLPLDVE
;
A
#
# COMPACT_ATOMS: atom_id res chain seq x y z
N MET A 1 9.89 -0.42 -26.62
CA MET A 1 10.82 -0.98 -25.60
C MET A 1 12.23 -0.87 -26.16
N GLY A 2 13.19 -0.29 -25.41
CA GLY A 2 14.57 -0.16 -25.89
C GLY A 2 15.33 -1.50 -25.89
N PRO A 3 16.44 -1.61 -26.65
CA PRO A 3 17.21 -2.87 -26.78
C PRO A 3 17.67 -3.44 -25.44
N TRP A 4 18.05 -2.56 -24.50
CA TRP A 4 18.56 -2.91 -23.17
C TRP A 4 17.54 -3.63 -22.30
N LYS A 5 16.26 -3.23 -22.34
CA LYS A 5 15.19 -3.91 -21.58
C LYS A 5 14.96 -5.33 -22.08
N SER A 6 15.17 -5.61 -23.38
CA SER A 6 15.05 -6.97 -23.92
C SER A 6 16.16 -7.91 -23.46
N SER A 7 17.40 -7.41 -23.34
CA SER A 7 18.54 -8.20 -22.90
C SER A 7 18.44 -8.54 -21.41
N TRP A 8 18.14 -7.55 -20.58
CA TRP A 8 17.97 -7.75 -19.15
C TRP A 8 16.71 -8.57 -18.80
N GLY A 9 15.65 -8.44 -19.59
CA GLY A 9 14.46 -9.30 -19.46
C GLY A 9 14.78 -10.78 -19.66
N ARG A 10 15.64 -11.13 -20.63
CA ARG A 10 16.09 -12.54 -20.82
C ARG A 10 16.89 -13.06 -19.63
N VAL A 11 17.77 -12.23 -19.06
CA VAL A 11 18.53 -12.60 -17.86
C VAL A 11 17.59 -12.83 -16.68
N ALA A 12 16.62 -11.94 -16.48
CA ALA A 12 15.62 -12.07 -15.43
C ALA A 12 14.79 -13.36 -15.62
N THR A 13 14.28 -13.63 -16.81
CA THR A 13 13.57 -14.88 -17.12
C THR A 13 14.42 -16.11 -16.82
N TYR A 14 15.69 -16.12 -17.25
CA TYR A 14 16.61 -17.22 -16.97
C TYR A 14 16.80 -17.43 -15.47
N LEU A 15 17.00 -16.36 -14.69
CA LEU A 15 17.19 -16.43 -13.25
C LEU A 15 15.97 -16.97 -12.52
N PHE A 16 14.76 -16.55 -12.91
CA PHE A 16 13.53 -17.01 -12.27
C PHE A 16 13.18 -18.45 -12.65
N GLN A 17 13.47 -18.88 -13.88
CA GLN A 17 13.17 -20.24 -14.33
C GLN A 17 14.19 -21.30 -13.83
N ASN A 18 15.48 -20.97 -13.80
CA ASN A 18 16.52 -21.96 -13.50
C ASN A 18 16.89 -22.01 -12.01
N PHE A 19 16.47 -21.02 -11.21
CA PHE A 19 16.82 -20.93 -9.79
C PHE A 19 15.60 -20.75 -8.87
N GLU A 20 14.42 -21.25 -9.25
CA GLU A 20 13.21 -21.23 -8.40
C GLU A 20 13.43 -21.94 -7.05
N GLY A 21 14.19 -23.04 -7.06
CA GLY A 21 14.50 -23.84 -5.87
C GLY A 21 15.67 -23.33 -5.04
N THR A 22 16.32 -22.23 -5.43
CA THR A 22 17.56 -21.79 -4.76
C THR A 22 17.33 -21.37 -3.31
N SER A 23 18.33 -21.62 -2.46
CA SER A 23 18.44 -21.05 -1.11
C SER A 23 19.60 -20.04 -1.01
N SER A 24 20.28 -19.76 -2.13
CA SER A 24 21.41 -18.83 -2.15
C SER A 24 20.93 -17.39 -2.03
N GLU A 25 21.35 -16.70 -0.97
CA GLU A 25 20.97 -15.30 -0.72
C GLU A 25 21.35 -14.37 -1.89
N SER A 26 22.52 -14.58 -2.50
CA SER A 26 22.98 -13.73 -3.61
C SER A 26 22.08 -13.85 -4.83
N ILE A 27 21.59 -15.06 -5.11
CA ILE A 27 20.66 -15.31 -6.22
C ILE A 27 19.28 -14.72 -5.89
N LEU A 28 18.79 -14.89 -4.66
CA LEU A 28 17.51 -14.32 -4.24
C LEU A 28 17.52 -12.78 -4.28
N ARG A 29 18.60 -12.13 -3.82
CA ARG A 29 18.78 -10.68 -3.94
C ARG A 29 18.81 -10.22 -5.41
N MET A 30 19.46 -10.99 -6.27
CA MET A 30 19.48 -10.71 -7.70
C MET A 30 18.08 -10.85 -8.32
N GLN A 31 17.32 -11.88 -7.94
CA GLN A 31 15.93 -12.07 -8.38
C GLN A 31 15.04 -10.91 -7.92
N ALA A 32 15.13 -10.49 -6.65
CA ALA A 32 14.41 -9.32 -6.12
C ALA A 32 14.74 -8.03 -6.90
N ALA A 33 16.03 -7.74 -7.10
CA ALA A 33 16.48 -6.57 -7.85
C ALA A 33 16.02 -6.58 -9.32
N MET A 34 15.90 -7.77 -9.93
CA MET A 34 15.42 -7.93 -11.30
C MET A 34 13.91 -8.01 -11.44
N TRP A 35 13.13 -8.08 -10.35
CA TRP A 35 11.68 -8.17 -10.43
C TRP A 35 11.05 -7.14 -11.39
N PRO A 36 11.40 -5.84 -11.38
CA PRO A 36 10.76 -4.82 -12.23
C PRO A 36 10.93 -5.05 -13.74
N ILE A 37 11.92 -5.84 -14.14
CA ILE A 37 12.26 -6.12 -15.54
C ILE A 37 11.87 -7.54 -15.98
N VAL A 38 11.29 -8.35 -15.09
CA VAL A 38 10.75 -9.68 -15.45
C VAL A 38 9.57 -9.49 -16.42
N PRO A 39 9.63 -10.04 -17.65
CA PRO A 39 8.58 -9.84 -18.65
C PRO A 39 7.23 -10.45 -18.27
N ASP A 40 7.23 -11.56 -17.52
CA ASP A 40 6.04 -12.39 -17.25
C ASP A 40 5.68 -12.46 -15.75
N ARG A 41 5.83 -11.33 -15.04
CA ARG A 41 5.50 -11.23 -13.59
C ARG A 41 4.08 -11.71 -13.27
N GLY A 42 3.13 -11.34 -14.12
CA GLY A 42 1.73 -11.70 -13.93
C GLY A 42 1.51 -13.21 -13.93
N ASN A 43 2.19 -13.96 -14.81
CA ASN A 43 2.10 -15.42 -14.81
C ASN A 43 2.76 -16.04 -13.58
N LEU A 44 3.91 -15.54 -13.12
CA LEU A 44 4.53 -15.99 -11.86
C LEU A 44 3.58 -15.80 -10.68
N CYS A 45 2.92 -14.64 -10.60
CA CYS A 45 1.94 -14.34 -9.56
C CYS A 45 0.68 -15.22 -9.67
N ARG A 46 0.15 -15.46 -10.88
CA ARG A 46 -0.95 -16.41 -11.11
C ARG A 46 -0.58 -17.84 -10.75
N GLN A 47 0.66 -18.25 -11.02
CA GLN A 47 1.16 -19.56 -10.60
C GLN A 47 1.29 -19.63 -9.07
N ALA A 48 1.70 -18.56 -8.39
CA ALA A 48 1.75 -18.50 -6.94
C ALA A 48 0.37 -18.65 -6.28
N LEU A 49 -0.73 -18.26 -6.96
CA LEU A 49 -2.09 -18.53 -6.48
C LEU A 49 -2.46 -20.02 -6.53
N LYS A 50 -1.82 -20.80 -7.42
CA LYS A 50 -2.16 -22.21 -7.67
C LYS A 50 -1.18 -23.21 -7.06
N TYR A 51 0.09 -22.84 -6.98
CA TYR A 51 1.19 -23.71 -6.58
C TYR A 51 1.89 -23.17 -5.32
N PRO A 52 1.76 -23.87 -4.17
CA PRO A 52 2.37 -23.43 -2.92
C PRO A 52 3.90 -23.28 -2.98
N THR A 53 4.57 -24.07 -3.82
CA THR A 53 6.02 -23.98 -4.05
C THR A 53 6.41 -22.66 -4.71
N MET A 54 5.63 -22.22 -5.70
CA MET A 54 5.84 -20.94 -6.40
C MET A 54 5.59 -19.77 -5.44
N LEU A 55 4.55 -19.85 -4.61
CA LEU A 55 4.30 -18.83 -3.57
C LEU A 55 5.48 -18.70 -2.60
N LYS A 56 5.97 -19.83 -2.08
CA LYS A 56 7.16 -19.85 -1.19
C LYS A 56 8.41 -19.33 -1.87
N PHE A 57 8.58 -19.60 -3.17
CA PHE A 57 9.67 -19.01 -3.94
C PHE A 57 9.56 -17.49 -4.01
N LEU A 58 8.39 -16.95 -4.38
CA LEU A 58 8.19 -15.51 -4.42
C LEU A 58 8.36 -14.85 -3.05
N GLN A 59 7.85 -15.46 -1.98
CA GLN A 59 8.06 -14.98 -0.60
C GLN A 59 9.55 -14.90 -0.25
N ARG A 60 10.36 -15.90 -0.61
CA ARG A 60 11.82 -15.87 -0.39
C ARG A 60 12.53 -14.80 -1.22
N ALA A 61 12.07 -14.55 -2.45
CA ALA A 61 12.64 -13.48 -3.27
C ALA A 61 12.28 -12.10 -2.67
N PHE A 62 11.01 -11.88 -2.33
CA PHE A 62 10.50 -10.62 -1.77
C PHE A 62 10.92 -10.35 -0.32
N TYR A 63 11.55 -11.33 0.34
CA TYR A 63 12.25 -11.07 1.60
C TYR A 63 13.39 -10.04 1.43
N TYR A 64 13.95 -9.92 0.23
CA TYR A 64 14.94 -8.92 -0.11
C TYR A 64 14.30 -7.72 -0.83
N THR A 65 14.95 -6.57 -0.72
CA THR A 65 14.45 -5.31 -1.28
C THR A 65 14.13 -5.40 -2.77
N VAL A 66 12.88 -5.09 -3.11
CA VAL A 66 12.37 -5.04 -4.48
C VAL A 66 12.16 -3.58 -4.89
N SER A 67 13.00 -3.10 -5.81
CA SER A 67 12.92 -1.71 -6.31
C SER A 67 11.85 -1.52 -7.39
N CYS A 68 10.57 -1.60 -7.02
CA CYS A 68 9.46 -1.19 -7.89
C CYS A 68 9.27 0.33 -7.82
N PRO A 69 9.43 1.09 -8.93
CA PRO A 69 9.37 2.55 -8.89
C PRO A 69 8.05 3.13 -8.37
N GLU A 70 6.95 2.37 -8.49
CA GLU A 70 5.59 2.81 -8.18
C GLU A 70 5.08 2.29 -6.83
N HIS A 71 5.85 1.46 -6.13
CA HIS A 71 5.41 0.76 -4.92
C HIS A 71 6.39 0.94 -3.78
N TYR A 72 5.88 0.91 -2.56
CA TYR A 72 6.72 0.80 -1.39
C TYR A 72 7.28 -0.62 -1.28
N ASP A 73 8.56 -0.71 -0.90
CA ASP A 73 9.16 -1.96 -0.50
C ASP A 73 8.71 -2.32 0.91
N GLY A 74 8.45 -3.61 1.17
CA GLY A 74 7.89 -4.11 2.43
C GLY A 74 7.17 -5.44 2.27
N ASP A 75 6.73 -6.01 3.38
CA ASP A 75 6.11 -7.34 3.44
C ASP A 75 4.76 -7.37 2.68
N GLY A 76 4.07 -6.23 2.62
CA GLY A 76 2.85 -6.07 1.83
C GLY A 76 3.06 -6.05 0.31
N HIS A 77 4.28 -5.82 -0.17
CA HIS A 77 4.55 -5.58 -1.60
C HIS A 77 4.24 -6.83 -2.46
N LEU A 78 4.59 -8.03 -1.99
CA LEU A 78 4.25 -9.27 -2.70
C LEU A 78 2.74 -9.47 -2.78
N LEU A 79 2.01 -9.14 -1.70
CA LEU A 79 0.54 -9.25 -1.67
C LEU A 79 -0.08 -8.39 -2.77
N LEU A 80 0.42 -7.16 -2.98
CA LEU A 80 -0.05 -6.31 -4.06
C LEU A 80 0.09 -6.98 -5.43
N HIS A 81 1.27 -7.56 -5.73
CA HIS A 81 1.49 -8.25 -7.02
C HIS A 81 0.60 -9.49 -7.16
N ILE A 82 0.46 -10.30 -6.12
CA ILE A 82 -0.35 -11.52 -6.17
C ILE A 82 -1.83 -11.19 -6.34
N PHE A 83 -2.37 -10.30 -5.50
CA PHE A 83 -3.79 -9.95 -5.54
C PHE A 83 -4.17 -9.10 -6.75
N SER A 84 -3.23 -8.39 -7.38
CA SER A 84 -3.46 -7.73 -8.68
C SER A 84 -3.81 -8.71 -9.81
N GLN A 85 -3.51 -10.00 -9.64
CA GLN A 85 -3.87 -11.04 -10.62
C GLN A 85 -5.25 -11.64 -10.39
N ILE A 86 -5.92 -11.28 -9.29
CA ILE A 86 -7.27 -11.72 -9.00
C ILE A 86 -8.25 -10.67 -9.50
N HIS A 87 -9.31 -11.11 -10.17
CA HIS A 87 -10.37 -10.23 -10.63
C HIS A 87 -11.12 -9.63 -9.44
N ASP A 88 -11.61 -8.39 -9.59
CA ASP A 88 -12.46 -7.78 -8.57
C ASP A 88 -13.73 -8.61 -8.36
N CYS A 89 -14.17 -8.71 -7.11
CA CYS A 89 -15.32 -9.53 -6.75
C CYS A 89 -16.39 -8.74 -6.00
N LYS A 90 -17.62 -9.25 -5.98
CA LYS A 90 -18.62 -8.74 -5.04
C LYS A 90 -18.11 -8.93 -3.61
N SER A 91 -18.55 -8.05 -2.71
CA SER A 91 -18.17 -8.14 -1.32
C SER A 91 -18.51 -9.51 -0.71
N PHE A 92 -17.58 -10.06 0.07
CA PHE A 92 -17.78 -11.22 0.94
C PHE A 92 -17.68 -10.84 2.43
N VAL A 93 -17.59 -9.54 2.70
CA VAL A 93 -17.64 -8.94 4.04
C VAL A 93 -18.84 -8.00 4.10
N ASP A 94 -19.33 -7.75 5.32
CA ASP A 94 -20.37 -6.74 5.50
C ASP A 94 -19.75 -5.34 5.31
N THR A 95 -19.91 -4.81 4.09
CA THR A 95 -19.37 -3.49 3.72
C THR A 95 -20.11 -2.36 4.43
N GLU A 96 -21.35 -2.56 4.88
CA GLU A 96 -22.13 -1.51 5.56
C GLU A 96 -21.49 -1.11 6.90
N LEU A 97 -20.67 -1.98 7.48
CA LEU A 97 -19.84 -1.66 8.65
C LEU A 97 -18.78 -0.59 8.38
N PHE A 98 -18.38 -0.42 7.12
CA PHE A 98 -17.25 0.41 6.72
C PHE A 98 -17.64 1.52 5.76
N THR A 99 -18.73 1.33 5.02
CA THR A 99 -19.25 2.31 4.08
C THR A 99 -20.70 2.67 4.33
N ASN A 100 -21.01 3.95 4.14
CA ASN A 100 -22.38 4.46 4.18
C ASN A 100 -23.02 4.46 2.78
N ILE A 101 -22.36 3.88 1.79
CA ILE A 101 -22.74 3.95 0.37
C ILE A 101 -23.24 2.57 -0.05
N PRO A 102 -24.42 2.47 -0.70
CA PRO A 102 -24.98 1.19 -1.13
C PRO A 102 -24.06 0.42 -2.10
N SER A 103 -23.70 -0.82 -1.74
CA SER A 103 -22.65 -1.61 -2.41
C SER A 103 -23.12 -2.82 -3.22
N ASP A 104 -24.43 -3.07 -3.32
CA ASP A 104 -25.03 -4.32 -3.84
C ASP A 104 -24.57 -4.76 -5.25
N ASN A 105 -24.11 -3.81 -6.06
CA ASN A 105 -23.63 -4.02 -7.43
C ASN A 105 -22.15 -3.67 -7.64
N CYS A 106 -21.42 -3.36 -6.56
CA CYS A 106 -20.02 -2.99 -6.64
C CYS A 106 -19.09 -4.20 -6.69
N LEU A 107 -18.02 -4.07 -7.47
CA LEU A 107 -16.90 -4.98 -7.47
C LEU A 107 -15.74 -4.31 -6.76
N PHE A 108 -15.14 -5.02 -5.81
CA PHE A 108 -14.09 -4.53 -4.97
C PHE A 108 -12.79 -5.27 -5.23
N ASN A 109 -11.69 -4.58 -5.00
CA ASN A 109 -10.40 -5.23 -4.96
C ASN A 109 -10.35 -6.23 -3.79
N VAL A 110 -9.98 -7.47 -4.07
CA VAL A 110 -9.99 -8.57 -3.09
C VAL A 110 -9.09 -8.27 -1.90
N LEU A 111 -7.90 -7.70 -2.13
CA LEU A 111 -6.97 -7.36 -1.07
C LEU A 111 -7.55 -6.27 -0.16
N LEU A 112 -8.21 -5.27 -0.72
CA LEU A 112 -8.89 -4.22 0.06
C LEU A 112 -9.99 -4.80 0.96
N LEU A 113 -10.80 -5.73 0.44
CA LEU A 113 -11.81 -6.45 1.24
C LEU A 113 -11.18 -7.27 2.38
N ILE A 114 -10.05 -7.93 2.12
CA ILE A 114 -9.33 -8.67 3.17
C ILE A 114 -8.82 -7.72 4.24
N LEU A 115 -8.18 -6.61 3.85
CA LEU A 115 -7.60 -5.64 4.78
C LEU A 115 -8.66 -4.95 5.65
N VAL A 116 -9.86 -4.69 5.11
CA VAL A 116 -10.96 -4.11 5.88
C VAL A 116 -11.71 -5.14 6.72
N SER A 117 -11.63 -6.44 6.39
CA SER A 117 -12.26 -7.49 7.20
C SER A 117 -11.66 -7.52 8.63
N PRO A 118 -12.47 -7.71 9.69
CA PRO A 118 -11.94 -7.97 11.03
C PRO A 118 -11.19 -9.30 11.08
N ASP A 119 -11.74 -10.34 10.44
CA ASP A 119 -11.19 -11.70 10.43
C ASP A 119 -10.68 -12.08 9.03
N GLU A 120 -9.61 -12.87 8.97
CA GLU A 120 -9.17 -13.50 7.74
C GLU A 120 -10.07 -14.71 7.40
N PRO A 121 -10.58 -14.83 6.15
CA PRO A 121 -11.35 -16.00 5.77
C PRO A 121 -10.47 -17.26 5.79
N ASP A 122 -10.87 -18.30 6.52
CA ASP A 122 -10.14 -19.58 6.55
C ASP A 122 -10.04 -20.26 5.17
N GLN A 123 -10.97 -19.94 4.28
CA GLN A 123 -11.04 -20.49 2.92
C GLN A 123 -11.26 -19.37 1.91
N PRO A 124 -10.79 -19.56 0.65
CA PRO A 124 -11.11 -18.62 -0.41
C PRO A 124 -12.64 -18.52 -0.57
N PRO A 125 -13.18 -17.28 -0.71
CA PRO A 125 -14.57 -17.06 -1.05
C PRO A 125 -14.98 -17.93 -2.23
N SER A 126 -16.24 -18.39 -2.27
CA SER A 126 -16.73 -19.36 -3.26
C SER A 126 -16.36 -19.02 -4.71
N ARG A 127 -16.35 -17.73 -5.04
CA ARG A 127 -16.01 -17.20 -6.38
C ARG A 127 -14.53 -17.25 -6.73
N LEU A 128 -13.65 -17.37 -5.75
CA LEU A 128 -12.19 -17.42 -5.92
C LEU A 128 -11.63 -18.83 -5.77
N ARG A 129 -12.46 -19.82 -5.42
CA ARG A 129 -12.02 -21.21 -5.15
C ARG A 129 -11.35 -21.88 -6.33
N ASP A 130 -11.78 -21.56 -7.54
CA ASP A 130 -11.20 -22.13 -8.77
C ASP A 130 -9.88 -21.45 -9.17
N ASP A 131 -9.68 -20.21 -8.70
CA ASP A 131 -8.51 -19.40 -9.03
C ASP A 131 -7.38 -19.55 -8.01
N VAL A 132 -7.71 -19.84 -6.74
CA VAL A 132 -6.77 -19.86 -5.64
C VAL A 132 -6.79 -21.19 -4.90
N ASN A 133 -5.63 -21.84 -4.85
CA ASN A 133 -5.40 -23.04 -4.06
C ASN A 133 -5.56 -22.73 -2.55
N ALA A 134 -6.26 -23.61 -1.82
CA ALA A 134 -6.53 -23.40 -0.39
C ALA A 134 -5.26 -23.25 0.48
N GLN A 135 -4.18 -23.97 0.16
CA GLN A 135 -2.91 -23.86 0.88
C GLN A 135 -2.19 -22.54 0.56
N CYS A 136 -2.31 -22.04 -0.69
CA CYS A 136 -1.81 -20.71 -1.03
C CYS A 136 -2.63 -19.64 -0.31
N TRP A 137 -3.95 -19.77 -0.29
CA TRP A 137 -4.85 -18.86 0.41
C TRP A 137 -4.49 -18.73 1.89
N ALA A 138 -4.31 -19.86 2.60
CA ALA A 138 -3.92 -19.84 4.02
C ALA A 138 -2.61 -19.07 4.26
N GLN A 139 -1.59 -19.29 3.44
CA GLN A 139 -0.31 -18.57 3.53
C GLN A 139 -0.46 -17.07 3.19
N LEU A 140 -1.33 -16.71 2.26
CA LEU A 140 -1.62 -15.32 1.93
C LEU A 140 -2.39 -14.63 3.07
N MET A 141 -3.31 -15.32 3.72
CA MET A 141 -4.03 -14.79 4.88
C MET A 141 -3.11 -14.56 6.08
N GLU A 142 -2.15 -15.46 6.33
CA GLU A 142 -1.13 -15.26 7.37
C GLU A 142 -0.29 -14.00 7.10
N ALA A 143 0.13 -13.79 5.85
CA ALA A 143 0.83 -12.58 5.44
C ALA A 143 -0.05 -11.33 5.58
N CYS A 144 -1.33 -11.39 5.20
CA CYS A 144 -2.30 -10.31 5.41
C CYS A 144 -2.48 -9.98 6.90
N GLY A 145 -2.55 -11.00 7.77
CA GLY A 145 -2.64 -10.81 9.23
C GLY A 145 -1.42 -10.11 9.81
N THR A 146 -0.22 -10.45 9.30
CA THR A 146 1.03 -9.75 9.65
C THR A 146 0.97 -8.28 9.25
N VAL A 147 0.54 -7.99 8.02
CA VAL A 147 0.39 -6.61 7.52
C VAL A 147 -0.63 -5.83 8.34
N LYS A 148 -1.81 -6.40 8.62
CA LYS A 148 -2.85 -5.77 9.45
C LYS A 148 -2.42 -5.46 10.88
N SER A 149 -1.43 -6.19 11.39
CA SER A 149 -0.90 -5.99 12.74
C SER A 149 0.19 -4.91 12.80
N SER A 150 0.62 -4.38 11.64
CA SER A 150 1.71 -3.42 11.54
C SER A 150 1.24 -2.07 11.00
N GLN A 151 1.37 -1.05 11.87
CA GLN A 151 1.61 0.36 11.55
C GLN A 151 1.94 0.65 10.09
N PHE A 152 3.20 0.34 9.83
CA PHE A 152 3.92 0.74 8.63
C PHE A 152 3.49 -0.08 7.42
N GLU A 153 3.42 -1.41 7.55
CA GLU A 153 3.10 -2.29 6.42
C GLU A 153 1.67 -2.05 5.91
N MET A 154 0.72 -1.79 6.82
CA MET A 154 -0.66 -1.51 6.44
C MET A 154 -0.76 -0.19 5.68
N LEU A 155 -0.08 0.88 6.15
CA LEU A 155 -0.12 2.18 5.48
C LEU A 155 0.61 2.20 4.14
N THR A 156 1.74 1.50 4.00
CA THR A 156 2.45 1.39 2.71
C THR A 156 1.60 0.63 1.69
N LEU A 157 1.02 -0.50 2.09
CA LEU A 157 0.17 -1.30 1.21
C LEU A 157 -1.10 -0.55 0.79
N VAL A 158 -1.78 0.10 1.73
CA VAL A 158 -2.99 0.90 1.43
C VAL A 158 -2.65 2.10 0.55
N SER A 159 -1.49 2.72 0.76
CA SER A 159 -0.99 3.75 -0.14
C SER A 159 -0.84 3.23 -1.56
N ASP A 160 -0.24 2.05 -1.75
CA ASP A 160 -0.06 1.46 -3.09
C ASP A 160 -1.39 1.05 -3.72
N LEU A 161 -2.33 0.51 -2.92
CA LEU A 161 -3.69 0.23 -3.36
C LEU A 161 -4.42 1.50 -3.81
N ALA A 162 -4.27 2.62 -3.10
CA ALA A 162 -4.87 3.89 -3.49
C ALA A 162 -4.40 4.35 -4.87
N ALA A 163 -3.12 4.15 -5.20
CA ALA A 163 -2.61 4.42 -6.55
C ALA A 163 -3.20 3.47 -7.59
N LEU A 164 -3.30 2.17 -7.28
CA LEU A 164 -3.83 1.16 -8.18
C LEU A 164 -5.32 1.39 -8.51
N VAL A 165 -6.15 1.69 -7.50
CA VAL A 165 -7.58 1.97 -7.74
C VAL A 165 -7.83 3.30 -8.44
N SER A 166 -6.91 4.26 -8.30
CA SER A 166 -6.98 5.56 -8.99
C SER A 166 -6.49 5.52 -10.44
N GLY A 167 -5.87 4.42 -10.86
CA GLY A 167 -5.32 4.25 -12.20
C GLY A 167 -6.35 4.27 -13.32
N THR A 168 -5.87 4.48 -14.54
CA THR A 168 -6.67 4.56 -15.77
C THR A 168 -7.26 3.22 -16.22
N GLU A 169 -6.74 2.09 -15.72
CA GLU A 169 -7.16 0.75 -16.11
C GLU A 169 -8.48 0.31 -15.46
N ARG A 170 -8.82 0.88 -14.29
CA ARG A 170 -10.10 0.64 -13.61
C ARG A 170 -11.03 1.80 -13.92
N SER A 171 -12.08 1.54 -14.70
CA SER A 171 -13.04 2.55 -15.16
C SER A 171 -13.92 3.14 -14.05
N ILE A 172 -13.67 2.81 -12.78
CA ILE A 172 -14.59 3.04 -11.68
C ILE A 172 -13.78 3.55 -10.50
N LEU A 173 -13.73 4.88 -10.33
CA LEU A 173 -13.47 5.41 -8.99
C LEU A 173 -14.79 5.33 -8.24
N ALA A 174 -14.96 4.21 -7.55
CA ALA A 174 -16.08 3.97 -6.65
C ALA A 174 -15.84 4.76 -5.37
N ALA A 175 -16.85 5.52 -4.93
CA ALA A 175 -16.84 6.20 -3.65
C ALA A 175 -16.63 5.19 -2.49
N GLU A 176 -17.10 3.96 -2.68
CA GLU A 176 -16.98 2.82 -1.79
C GLU A 176 -15.53 2.37 -1.60
N ASP A 177 -14.75 2.24 -2.68
CA ASP A 177 -13.32 1.89 -2.59
C ASP A 177 -12.56 2.95 -1.79
N ALA A 178 -12.91 4.22 -1.96
CA ALA A 178 -12.34 5.30 -1.19
C ALA A 178 -12.71 5.18 0.31
N GLU A 179 -13.97 4.89 0.63
CA GLU A 179 -14.37 4.65 2.02
C GLU A 179 -13.65 3.44 2.65
N LEU A 180 -13.47 2.34 1.90
CA LEU A 180 -12.71 1.18 2.37
C LEU A 180 -11.21 1.50 2.57
N ILE A 181 -10.61 2.29 1.69
CA ILE A 181 -9.24 2.78 1.87
C ILE A 181 -9.14 3.62 3.15
N ILE A 182 -10.08 4.54 3.35
CA ILE A 182 -10.14 5.36 4.56
C ILE A 182 -10.34 4.49 5.82
N ALA A 183 -11.19 3.46 5.75
CA ALA A 183 -11.37 2.51 6.85
C ALA A 183 -10.05 1.79 7.19
N CYS A 184 -9.31 1.34 6.18
CA CYS A 184 -7.99 0.70 6.38
C CYS A 184 -6.96 1.67 6.99
N ILE A 185 -6.94 2.93 6.55
CA ILE A 185 -6.08 3.96 7.12
C ILE A 185 -6.41 4.21 8.59
N ASN A 186 -7.70 4.35 8.92
CA ASN A 186 -8.12 4.54 10.31
C ASN A 186 -7.75 3.34 11.19
N LYS A 187 -7.90 2.11 10.69
CA LYS A 187 -7.43 0.90 11.37
C LYS A 187 -5.91 0.95 11.62
N ALA A 188 -5.12 1.32 10.62
CA ALA A 188 -3.67 1.43 10.77
C ALA A 188 -3.29 2.50 11.82
N PHE A 189 -3.96 3.64 11.87
CA PHE A 189 -3.71 4.66 12.89
C PHE A 189 -4.14 4.25 14.31
N ALA A 190 -5.01 3.25 14.45
CA ALA A 190 -5.37 2.68 15.75
C ALA A 190 -4.34 1.67 16.29
N LEU A 191 -3.40 1.22 15.46
CA LEU A 191 -2.29 0.34 15.85
C LEU A 191 -1.20 1.11 16.62
N PRO A 192 -0.29 0.41 17.34
CA PRO A 192 0.84 1.03 18.01
C PRO A 192 1.69 1.90 17.08
N PHE A 193 2.15 3.03 17.61
CA PHE A 193 2.95 4.00 16.89
C PHE A 193 4.22 3.39 16.29
N ASP A 194 4.39 3.56 14.98
CA ASP A 194 5.60 3.19 14.26
C ASP A 194 6.23 4.41 13.56
N HIS A 195 7.40 4.84 14.03
CA HIS A 195 8.13 5.98 13.45
C HIS A 195 8.49 5.81 11.96
N ARG A 196 8.52 4.58 11.45
CA ARG A 196 8.82 4.30 10.03
C ARG A 196 7.75 4.83 9.08
N ILE A 197 6.56 5.18 9.58
CA ILE A 197 5.48 5.73 8.74
C ILE A 197 5.73 7.17 8.33
N ILE A 198 6.53 7.93 9.09
CA ILE A 198 6.67 9.38 8.86
C ILE A 198 7.10 9.71 7.42
N PRO A 199 8.08 9.01 6.81
CA PRO A 199 8.44 9.21 5.41
C PRO A 199 7.37 8.78 4.39
N THR A 200 6.41 7.94 4.78
CA THR A 200 5.36 7.42 3.88
C THR A 200 4.13 8.33 3.82
N LEU A 201 3.88 9.10 4.89
CA LEU A 201 2.71 9.99 4.99
C LEU A 201 2.60 11.01 3.84
N PRO A 202 3.67 11.66 3.35
CA PRO A 202 3.56 12.60 2.23
C PRO A 202 3.05 11.93 0.93
N ALA A 203 3.54 10.74 0.60
CA ALA A 203 3.09 10.04 -0.61
C ALA A 203 1.65 9.55 -0.46
N LEU A 204 1.30 9.01 0.71
CA LEU A 204 -0.09 8.63 1.00
C LEU A 204 -1.03 9.84 0.86
N THR A 205 -0.63 11.00 1.39
CA THR A 205 -1.39 12.25 1.26
C THR A 205 -1.61 12.63 -0.21
N ASN A 206 -0.56 12.55 -1.03
CA ASN A 206 -0.68 12.86 -2.46
C ASN A 206 -1.58 11.85 -3.19
N ARG A 207 -1.47 10.56 -2.90
CA ARG A 207 -2.32 9.53 -3.51
C ARG A 207 -3.78 9.67 -3.11
N LEU A 208 -4.06 10.06 -1.87
CA LEU A 208 -5.42 10.38 -1.41
C LEU A 208 -5.99 11.64 -2.07
N ARG A 209 -5.17 12.63 -2.40
CA ARG A 209 -5.61 13.79 -3.20
C ARG A 209 -5.99 13.38 -4.63
N VAL A 210 -5.17 12.55 -5.28
CA VAL A 210 -5.50 12.01 -6.61
C VAL A 210 -6.79 11.20 -6.57
N LEU A 211 -6.97 10.38 -5.51
CA LEU A 211 -8.20 9.64 -5.27
C LEU A 211 -9.41 10.58 -5.12
N LEU A 212 -9.25 11.66 -4.33
CA LEU A 212 -10.28 12.68 -4.12
C LEU A 212 -10.68 13.36 -5.43
N ASP A 213 -9.71 13.84 -6.20
CA ASP A 213 -9.94 14.51 -7.48
C ASP A 213 -10.72 13.60 -8.42
N GLY A 214 -10.34 12.32 -8.49
CA GLY A 214 -11.01 11.38 -9.37
C GLY A 214 -12.42 10.94 -8.92
N ILE A 215 -12.75 10.98 -7.63
CA ILE A 215 -14.15 10.82 -7.14
C ILE A 215 -15.01 11.98 -7.67
N MET A 216 -14.47 13.19 -7.65
CA MET A 216 -15.19 14.40 -8.05
C MET A 216 -15.36 14.50 -9.57
N ASP A 217 -14.34 14.10 -10.34
CA ASP A 217 -14.32 14.27 -11.80
C ASP A 217 -15.17 13.26 -12.57
N LYS A 218 -15.28 12.01 -12.08
CA LYS A 218 -15.83 10.92 -12.92
C LYS A 218 -17.36 10.85 -12.98
N GLY A 219 -18.11 11.54 -12.11
CA GLY A 219 -19.57 11.66 -12.19
C GLY A 219 -20.37 10.34 -12.22
N LEU A 220 -19.76 9.21 -11.82
CA LEU A 220 -20.33 7.85 -11.95
C LEU A 220 -21.40 7.53 -10.89
N ARG A 221 -21.47 8.30 -9.82
CA ARG A 221 -22.40 8.15 -8.70
C ARG A 221 -23.19 9.43 -8.49
N PRO A 222 -24.34 9.36 -7.78
CA PRO A 222 -25.04 10.56 -7.32
C PRO A 222 -24.09 11.49 -6.59
N SER A 223 -24.28 12.80 -6.77
CA SER A 223 -23.42 13.81 -6.15
C SER A 223 -23.36 13.70 -4.62
N GLU A 224 -24.39 13.15 -3.98
CA GLU A 224 -24.46 12.97 -2.53
C GLU A 224 -23.48 11.89 -2.04
N ASP A 225 -23.46 10.71 -2.65
CA ASP A 225 -22.55 9.62 -2.29
C ASP A 225 -21.08 10.03 -2.47
N ASN A 226 -20.79 10.72 -3.58
CA ASN A 226 -19.47 11.28 -3.85
C ASN A 226 -19.07 12.33 -2.81
N ALA A 227 -20.01 13.18 -2.37
CA ALA A 227 -19.74 14.18 -1.33
C ALA A 227 -19.46 13.52 0.03
N VAL A 228 -20.14 12.43 0.37
CA VAL A 228 -19.88 11.67 1.60
C VAL A 228 -18.47 11.09 1.59
N ALA A 229 -18.08 10.38 0.51
CA ALA A 229 -16.74 9.83 0.39
C ALA A 229 -15.66 10.93 0.37
N ALA A 230 -15.87 12.00 -0.39
CA ALA A 230 -14.96 13.14 -0.45
C ALA A 230 -14.76 13.81 0.92
N SER A 231 -15.83 13.96 1.70
CA SER A 231 -15.76 14.49 3.07
C SER A 231 -14.90 13.60 3.99
N LYS A 232 -15.10 12.28 3.93
CA LYS A 232 -14.29 11.31 4.70
C LYS A 232 -12.82 11.31 4.29
N VAL A 233 -12.53 11.41 2.99
CA VAL A 233 -11.16 11.52 2.48
C VAL A 233 -10.51 12.81 2.98
N ASN A 234 -11.19 13.96 2.89
CA ASN A 234 -10.70 15.24 3.40
C ASN A 234 -10.42 15.23 4.91
N MET A 235 -11.32 14.63 5.69
CA MET A 235 -11.11 14.48 7.14
C MET A 235 -9.86 13.64 7.43
N SER A 236 -9.66 12.53 6.72
CA SER A 236 -8.49 11.67 6.88
C SER A 236 -7.20 12.35 6.43
N LEU A 237 -7.22 13.12 5.34
CA LEU A 237 -6.11 13.97 4.92
C LEU A 237 -5.72 14.94 6.03
N GLY A 238 -6.70 15.63 6.63
CA GLY A 238 -6.47 16.53 7.76
C GLY A 238 -5.81 15.83 8.96
N LYS A 239 -6.26 14.61 9.28
CA LYS A 239 -5.65 13.78 10.35
C LYS A 239 -4.21 13.39 10.01
N ILE A 240 -3.95 12.89 8.81
CA ILE A 240 -2.60 12.48 8.36
C ILE A 240 -1.64 13.66 8.39
N ILE A 241 -2.05 14.82 7.88
CA ILE A 241 -1.22 16.03 7.86
C ILE A 241 -0.93 16.50 9.28
N THR A 242 -1.95 16.58 10.14
CA THR A 242 -1.77 16.95 11.56
C THR A 242 -0.80 15.99 12.23
N TYR A 243 -0.99 14.69 12.02
CA TYR A 243 -0.13 13.65 12.58
C TYR A 243 1.32 13.79 12.11
N PHE A 244 1.53 14.00 10.80
CA PHE A 244 2.86 14.22 10.23
C PHE A 244 3.52 15.45 10.86
N VAL A 245 2.82 16.59 10.94
CA VAL A 245 3.35 17.83 11.52
C VAL A 245 3.68 17.65 13.00
N THR A 246 2.78 17.07 13.80
CA THR A 246 3.03 16.84 15.24
C THR A 246 4.26 15.97 15.46
N ASN A 247 4.44 14.91 14.67
CA ASN A 247 5.57 13.99 14.85
C ASN A 247 6.88 14.48 14.22
N THR A 248 6.83 15.35 13.23
CA THR A 248 8.02 15.96 12.60
C THR A 248 8.47 17.25 13.26
N VAL A 249 7.56 18.05 13.81
CA VAL A 249 7.83 19.38 14.40
C VAL A 249 7.84 19.36 15.93
N CYS A 250 7.03 18.53 16.59
CA CYS A 250 6.94 18.46 18.06
C CYS A 250 7.59 17.21 18.68
N GLY A 251 8.22 16.35 17.88
CA GLY A 251 8.94 15.18 18.40
C GLY A 251 10.10 15.59 19.32
N SER A 252 10.33 14.83 20.39
CA SER A 252 11.43 14.98 21.36
C SER A 252 12.85 15.01 20.74
N ARG A 253 12.98 14.75 19.43
CA ARG A 253 14.20 14.94 18.65
C ARG A 253 14.45 16.40 18.22
N ASN A 254 13.41 17.23 18.06
CA ASN A 254 13.59 18.65 17.74
C ASN A 254 14.09 19.46 18.93
N VAL A 255 13.92 18.99 20.16
CA VAL A 255 14.60 19.60 21.32
C VAL A 255 16.13 19.52 21.18
N ARG A 256 16.66 18.51 20.47
CA ARG A 256 18.11 18.39 20.21
C ARG A 256 18.57 19.17 18.98
N THR A 257 17.79 19.21 17.89
CA THR A 257 18.20 19.95 16.68
C THR A 257 17.92 21.46 16.77
N LEU A 258 16.97 21.88 17.59
CA LEU A 258 16.74 23.30 17.91
C LEU A 258 17.62 23.80 19.07
N SER A 259 18.49 22.94 19.63
CA SER A 259 19.44 23.28 20.71
C SER A 259 20.60 24.19 20.26
N CYS A 260 20.73 24.48 18.96
CA CYS A 260 21.78 25.37 18.45
C CYS A 260 21.41 26.86 18.53
N ALA A 261 20.16 27.21 18.81
CA ALA A 261 19.77 28.60 19.07
C ALA A 261 19.63 28.82 20.59
N ARG A 262 20.74 29.10 21.27
CA ARG A 262 20.70 29.56 22.66
C ARG A 262 20.02 30.94 22.70
N ALA A 263 18.81 31.01 23.26
CA ALA A 263 18.26 32.28 23.73
C ALA A 263 19.22 32.84 24.80
N ARG A 264 19.75 34.04 24.58
CA ARG A 264 20.70 34.67 25.53
C ARG A 264 20.03 35.16 26.81
N GLN A 265 18.70 35.22 26.87
CA GLN A 265 17.90 35.66 28.01
C GLN A 265 16.60 34.86 28.10
N GLU A 266 16.11 34.62 29.32
CA GLU A 266 14.78 34.06 29.56
C GLU A 266 13.71 34.93 28.88
N HIS A 267 12.85 34.32 28.06
CA HIS A 267 11.74 34.94 27.32
C HIS A 267 12.07 35.70 26.02
N SER A 268 13.23 35.46 25.39
CA SER A 268 13.55 36.00 24.05
C SER A 268 13.39 34.96 22.93
N PRO A 269 12.84 35.32 21.75
CA PRO A 269 12.79 34.43 20.59
C PRO A 269 14.20 34.08 20.08
N ALA A 270 14.36 32.85 19.58
CA ALA A 270 15.61 32.34 19.03
C ALA A 270 16.07 33.17 17.81
N THR A 271 17.06 34.06 17.99
CA THR A 271 17.60 34.96 16.95
C THR A 271 18.47 34.28 15.89
N GLY A 272 18.64 32.96 15.92
CA GLY A 272 19.61 32.24 15.08
C GLY A 272 19.19 31.98 13.62
N TRP A 273 18.03 32.45 13.17
CA TRP A 273 17.49 32.11 11.83
C TRP A 273 17.18 33.30 10.94
N LEU A 274 17.33 34.53 11.42
CA LEU A 274 17.18 35.72 10.58
C LEU A 274 18.57 36.24 10.18
N PRO A 275 18.82 36.55 8.90
CA PRO A 275 20.02 37.25 8.52
C PRO A 275 20.05 38.58 9.29
N LEU A 276 21.15 38.82 10.00
CA LEU A 276 21.47 40.14 10.51
C LEU A 276 21.75 41.01 9.29
N ASP A 277 20.79 41.85 8.90
CA ASP A 277 21.14 43.04 8.15
C ASP A 277 21.97 43.91 9.10
N VAL A 278 23.28 43.94 8.82
CA VAL A 278 24.25 44.75 9.53
C VAL A 278 24.22 46.15 8.91
N GLU A 279 23.85 47.15 9.70
CA GLU A 279 24.34 48.53 9.53
C GLU A 279 25.59 48.75 10.38
#